data_AF-A0A954XZP0-F1
#
_entry.id   AF-A0A954XZP0-F1
#
_cell.length_a   1.000
_cell.length_b   1.000
_cell.length_c   1.000
_cell.angle_alpha   90.00
_cell.angle_beta   90.00
_cell.angle_gamma   90.00
#
_symmetry.space_group_name_H-M   'P 1'
#
loop_
_entity.id
_entity.type
_entity.pdbx_description
1 polymer ?
#
loop_
_entity_poly.entity_id
_entity_poly.type
_entity_poly.pdbx_seq_one_letter_code
_entity_poly.pdbx_strand_id
1 'polypeptide(L)'
;MNARSLWSQILIVVGGIAMLIGAIDPLEGSLLILPGSGLVALGAWLGDGERRLVAFRGAVFALIAIGVAALFGLSTAGGVGGEEGVSPWWALAILPYPVGWSVGIWGPGSPRWMLWLGIVVGTWYLGLLAMALRAGRFVEANIAIAVVGVFTIGGCIYSLWRAGRSTAVAS
;
A
#
# COMPACT_ATOMS: atom_id res chain seq x y z
N MET A 1 -27.89 -13.78 4.22
CA MET A 1 -26.81 -12.89 3.79
C MET A 1 -27.03 -12.55 2.31
N ASN A 2 -27.12 -11.27 1.95
CA ASN A 2 -27.30 -10.87 0.55
C ASN A 2 -26.06 -11.25 -0.27
N ALA A 3 -26.25 -11.81 -1.46
CA ALA A 3 -25.14 -12.22 -2.34
C ALA A 3 -24.16 -11.06 -2.61
N ARG A 4 -24.67 -9.82 -2.72
CA ARG A 4 -23.84 -8.61 -2.90
C ARG A 4 -22.87 -8.37 -1.74
N SER A 5 -23.29 -8.62 -0.50
CA SER A 5 -22.44 -8.47 0.68
C SER A 5 -21.34 -9.55 0.72
N LEU A 6 -21.66 -10.79 0.31
CA LEU A 6 -20.65 -11.86 0.20
C LEU A 6 -19.60 -11.53 -0.88
N TRP A 7 -20.04 -11.09 -2.07
CA TRP A 7 -19.16 -10.68 -3.15
C TRP A 7 -18.28 -9.49 -2.77
N SER A 8 -18.84 -8.48 -2.09
CA SER A 8 -18.09 -7.35 -1.53
C SER A 8 -16.95 -7.83 -0.61
N GLN A 9 -17.25 -8.75 0.31
CA GLN A 9 -16.25 -9.28 1.25
C GLN A 9 -15.16 -10.08 0.54
N ILE A 10 -15.52 -10.92 -0.44
CA ILE A 10 -14.55 -11.67 -1.24
C ILE A 10 -13.62 -10.72 -1.99
N LEU A 11 -14.17 -9.69 -2.65
CA LEU A 11 -13.37 -8.70 -3.39
C LEU A 11 -12.39 -7.95 -2.49
N ILE A 12 -12.82 -7.55 -1.29
CA ILE A 12 -11.96 -6.87 -0.32
C ILE A 12 -10.84 -7.81 0.17
N VAL A 13 -11.15 -9.07 0.46
CA VAL A 13 -10.15 -10.04 0.94
C VAL A 13 -9.15 -10.37 -0.17
N VAL A 14 -9.62 -10.74 -1.35
CA VAL A 14 -8.77 -11.08 -2.50
C VAL A 14 -7.92 -9.88 -2.92
N GLY A 15 -8.52 -8.70 -3.00
CA GLY A 15 -7.81 -7.46 -3.31
C GLY A 15 -6.76 -7.11 -2.26
N GLY A 16 -7.08 -7.27 -0.97
CA GLY A 16 -6.13 -7.05 0.13
C GLY A 16 -4.95 -8.03 0.09
N ILE A 17 -5.20 -9.31 -0.20
CA ILE A 17 -4.15 -10.32 -0.37
C ILE A 17 -3.26 -9.96 -1.57
N ALA A 18 -3.84 -9.59 -2.70
CA ALA A 18 -3.09 -9.15 -3.89
C ALA A 18 -2.20 -7.93 -3.57
N MET A 19 -2.72 -6.95 -2.83
CA MET A 19 -1.94 -5.79 -2.39
C MET A 19 -0.78 -6.16 -1.44
N LEU A 20 -0.93 -7.20 -0.63
CA LEU A 20 0.12 -7.66 0.29
C LEU A 20 1.18 -8.48 -0.44
N ILE A 21 0.78 -9.38 -1.34
CA ILE A 21 1.71 -10.20 -2.13
C ILE A 21 2.54 -9.30 -3.04
N GLY A 22 1.91 -8.32 -3.70
CA GLY A 22 2.64 -7.38 -4.55
C GLY A 22 3.57 -6.45 -3.78
N ALA A 23 3.46 -6.36 -2.45
CA ALA A 23 4.39 -5.58 -1.64
C ALA A 23 5.71 -6.34 -1.36
N ILE A 24 5.79 -7.63 -1.66
CA ILE A 24 7.03 -8.40 -1.47
C ILE A 24 8.13 -7.86 -2.39
N ASP A 25 7.77 -7.53 -3.63
CA ASP A 25 8.59 -6.80 -4.59
C ASP A 25 7.79 -5.58 -5.08
N PRO A 26 8.01 -4.37 -4.53
CA PRO A 26 7.21 -3.21 -4.86
C PRO A 26 7.25 -2.78 -6.32
N LEU A 27 8.31 -3.11 -7.06
CA LEU A 27 8.46 -2.70 -8.46
C LEU A 27 7.67 -3.63 -9.37
N GLU A 28 7.94 -4.94 -9.31
CA GLU A 28 7.23 -5.93 -10.12
C GLU A 28 5.79 -6.14 -9.62
N GLY A 29 5.61 -6.16 -8.31
CA GLY A 29 4.33 -6.34 -7.64
C GLY A 29 3.38 -5.16 -7.78
N SER A 30 3.82 -4.02 -8.35
CA SER A 30 2.93 -2.92 -8.75
C SER A 30 1.81 -3.38 -9.70
N LEU A 31 2.12 -4.33 -10.59
CA LEU A 31 1.16 -4.97 -11.49
C LEU A 31 0.09 -5.79 -10.76
N LEU A 32 0.36 -6.21 -9.52
CA LEU A 32 -0.57 -6.94 -8.67
C LEU A 32 -1.28 -6.00 -7.68
N ILE A 33 -0.59 -4.99 -7.14
CA ILE A 33 -1.14 -3.99 -6.21
C ILE A 33 -2.19 -3.12 -6.89
N LEU A 34 -1.98 -2.72 -8.15
CA LEU A 34 -2.93 -1.89 -8.88
C LEU A 34 -4.30 -2.58 -9.05
N PRO A 35 -4.42 -3.78 -9.66
CA PRO A 35 -5.69 -4.48 -9.73
C PRO A 35 -6.19 -4.91 -8.35
N GLY A 36 -5.30 -5.27 -7.41
CA GLY A 36 -5.68 -5.59 -6.03
C GLY A 36 -6.40 -4.44 -5.33
N SER A 37 -5.86 -3.23 -5.41
CA SER A 37 -6.50 -2.03 -4.85
C SER A 37 -7.79 -1.67 -5.58
N GLY A 38 -7.87 -1.92 -6.89
CA GLY A 38 -9.11 -1.82 -7.66
C GLY A 38 -10.20 -2.76 -7.17
N LEU A 39 -9.86 -4.02 -6.88
CA LEU A 39 -10.79 -5.00 -6.28
C LEU A 39 -11.27 -4.56 -4.90
N VAL A 40 -10.40 -4.01 -4.06
CA VAL A 40 -10.80 -3.46 -2.76
C VAL A 40 -11.76 -2.28 -2.93
N ALA A 41 -11.49 -1.37 -3.87
CA ALA A 41 -12.36 -0.23 -4.16
C ALA A 41 -13.73 -0.67 -4.70
N LEU A 42 -13.76 -1.64 -5.61
CA LEU A 42 -15.00 -2.23 -6.15
C LEU A 42 -15.78 -2.97 -5.06
N GLY A 43 -15.10 -3.73 -4.21
CA GLY A 43 -15.71 -4.41 -3.07
C GLY A 43 -16.34 -3.42 -2.10
N ALA A 44 -15.69 -2.29 -1.83
CA ALA A 44 -16.24 -1.22 -1.00
C ALA A 44 -17.47 -0.55 -1.64
N TRP A 45 -17.47 -0.38 -2.97
CA TRP A 45 -18.60 0.20 -3.71
C TRP A 45 -19.82 -0.74 -3.79
N LEU A 46 -19.58 -2.06 -3.85
CA LEU A 46 -20.62 -3.09 -3.92
C LEU A 46 -21.22 -3.45 -2.56
N GLY A 47 -20.47 -3.24 -1.48
CA GLY A 47 -21.03 -3.28 -0.13
C GLY A 47 -21.83 -2.01 0.13
N ASP A 48 -22.90 -2.09 0.92
CA ASP A 48 -23.61 -0.91 1.44
C ASP A 48 -22.75 -0.11 2.46
N GLY A 49 -21.46 0.06 2.17
CA GLY A 49 -20.51 0.80 2.98
C GLY A 49 -20.77 2.30 2.89
N GLU A 50 -20.40 3.02 3.94
CA GLU A 50 -20.53 4.47 3.97
C GLU A 50 -19.87 5.11 2.74
N ARG A 51 -20.55 6.07 2.10
CA ARG A 51 -20.02 6.81 0.92
C ARG A 51 -18.60 7.34 1.14
N ARG A 52 -18.26 7.67 2.40
CA ARG A 52 -16.93 8.12 2.80
C ARG A 52 -15.86 7.03 2.65
N LEU A 53 -16.16 5.77 2.99
CA LEU A 53 -15.24 4.63 2.81
C LEU A 53 -15.04 4.32 1.33
N VAL A 54 -16.11 4.37 0.54
CA VAL A 54 -16.04 4.21 -0.92
C VAL A 54 -15.14 5.27 -1.55
N ALA A 55 -15.38 6.55 -1.23
CA ALA A 55 -14.57 7.65 -1.73
C ALA A 55 -13.09 7.53 -1.30
N PHE A 56 -12.85 7.13 -0.05
CA PHE A 56 -11.49 6.89 0.46
C PHE A 56 -10.77 5.77 -0.31
N ARG A 57 -11.43 4.62 -0.52
CA ARG A 57 -10.82 3.50 -1.28
C ARG A 57 -10.62 3.85 -2.76
N GLY A 58 -11.53 4.61 -3.35
CA GLY A 58 -11.36 5.16 -4.70
C GLY A 58 -10.18 6.11 -4.80
N ALA A 59 -9.99 7.00 -3.82
CA ALA A 59 -8.84 7.89 -3.75
C ALA A 59 -7.52 7.13 -3.57
N VAL A 60 -7.50 6.08 -2.74
CA VAL A 60 -6.34 5.19 -2.59
C VAL A 60 -5.99 4.52 -3.92
N PHE A 61 -6.98 3.98 -4.64
CA PHE A 61 -6.78 3.40 -5.96
C PHE A 61 -6.22 4.44 -6.95
N ALA A 62 -6.76 5.65 -6.97
CA ALA A 62 -6.27 6.72 -7.84
C ALA A 62 -4.82 7.11 -7.53
N LEU A 63 -4.45 7.23 -6.25
CA LEU A 63 -3.06 7.48 -5.82
C LEU A 63 -2.11 6.39 -6.30
N ILE A 64 -2.49 5.12 -6.14
CA ILE A 64 -1.72 3.97 -6.61
C ILE A 64 -1.59 4.02 -8.14
N ALA A 65 -2.70 4.22 -8.85
CA ALA A 65 -2.70 4.29 -10.32
C ALA A 65 -1.80 5.42 -10.85
N ILE A 66 -1.85 6.61 -10.25
CA ILE A 66 -0.99 7.74 -10.63
C ILE A 66 0.47 7.40 -10.38
N GLY A 67 0.81 6.87 -9.21
CA GLY A 67 2.20 6.52 -8.88
C GLY A 67 2.75 5.39 -9.75
N VAL A 68 1.93 4.39 -10.08
CA VAL A 68 2.30 3.31 -11.02
C VAL A 68 2.47 3.87 -12.43
N ALA A 69 1.54 4.70 -12.92
CA ALA A 69 1.68 5.34 -14.22
C ALA A 69 2.95 6.19 -14.32
N ALA A 70 3.31 6.92 -13.25
CA ALA A 70 4.56 7.65 -13.18
C ALA A 70 5.78 6.70 -13.19
N LEU A 71 5.74 5.60 -12.43
CA LEU A 71 6.80 4.58 -12.42
C LEU A 71 7.09 4.05 -13.83
N PHE A 72 6.05 3.64 -14.55
CA PHE A 72 6.18 3.12 -15.92
C PHE A 72 6.57 4.22 -16.91
N GLY A 73 5.96 5.40 -16.83
CA GLY A 73 6.27 6.53 -17.70
C GLY A 73 7.73 6.97 -17.60
N LEU A 74 8.25 7.10 -16.38
CA LEU A 74 9.65 7.44 -16.14
C LEU A 74 10.60 6.32 -16.61
N SER A 75 10.20 5.05 -16.45
CA SER A 75 10.98 3.92 -16.96
C SER A 75 11.07 3.93 -18.49
N THR A 76 9.99 4.27 -19.20
CA THR A 76 10.00 4.40 -20.66
C THR A 76 10.75 5.65 -21.15
N ALA A 77 10.90 6.67 -20.30
CA ALA A 77 11.61 7.91 -20.62
C ALA A 77 13.13 7.85 -20.34
N GLY A 78 13.68 6.66 -20.08
CA GLY A 78 15.12 6.47 -19.81
C GLY A 78 15.48 6.32 -18.33
N GLY A 79 14.50 6.31 -17.42
CA GLY A 79 14.72 6.16 -15.98
C GLY A 79 15.10 7.46 -15.28
N VAL A 80 15.19 7.40 -13.94
CA VAL A 80 15.48 8.58 -13.11
C VAL A 80 16.97 8.65 -12.79
N GLY A 81 17.62 9.76 -13.15
CA GLY A 81 19.04 10.02 -12.90
C GLY A 81 19.99 9.43 -13.96
N GLY A 82 21.19 10.01 -14.08
CA GLY A 82 22.21 9.67 -15.09
C GLY A 82 22.37 10.74 -16.17
N GLU A 83 23.33 10.56 -17.09
CA GLU A 83 23.60 11.52 -18.19
C GLU A 83 22.49 11.54 -19.25
N GLU A 84 21.71 10.46 -19.36
CA GLU A 84 20.58 10.32 -20.31
C GLU A 84 19.19 10.23 -19.61
N GLY A 85 19.16 10.23 -18.27
CA GLY A 85 17.93 10.06 -17.48
C GLY A 85 17.20 11.37 -17.17
N VAL A 86 15.92 11.27 -16.80
CA VAL A 86 15.13 12.43 -16.39
C VAL A 86 15.50 12.91 -14.98
N SER A 87 15.26 14.20 -14.71
CA SER A 87 15.63 14.84 -13.45
C SER A 87 15.17 14.04 -12.21
N PRO A 88 16.00 13.91 -11.16
CA PRO A 88 15.65 13.21 -9.91
C PRO A 88 14.35 13.68 -9.25
N TRP A 89 13.95 14.94 -9.47
CA TRP A 89 12.69 15.50 -8.98
C TRP A 89 11.46 14.75 -9.49
N TRP A 90 11.54 14.13 -10.67
CA TRP A 90 10.46 13.31 -11.20
C TRP A 90 10.24 12.03 -10.39
N ALA A 91 11.21 11.54 -9.60
CA ALA A 91 10.96 10.44 -8.67
C ALA A 91 9.87 10.77 -7.63
N LEU A 92 9.63 12.05 -7.32
CA LEU A 92 8.52 12.45 -6.45
C LEU A 92 7.16 12.08 -7.04
N ALA A 93 7.04 11.98 -8.36
CA ALA A 93 5.80 11.54 -9.02
C ALA A 93 5.49 10.06 -8.75
N ILE A 94 6.47 9.26 -8.32
CA ILE A 94 6.29 7.85 -7.92
C ILE A 94 5.75 7.77 -6.48
N LEU A 95 6.02 8.76 -5.62
CA LEU A 95 5.66 8.79 -4.20
C LEU A 95 4.16 8.54 -3.88
N PRO A 96 3.18 8.96 -4.72
CA PRO A 96 1.79 8.55 -4.58
C PRO A 96 1.55 7.04 -4.45
N TYR A 97 2.38 6.21 -5.07
CA TYR A 97 2.26 4.75 -5.04
C TYR A 97 2.49 4.15 -3.65
N PRO A 98 3.68 4.29 -3.01
CA PRO A 98 3.92 3.75 -1.68
C PRO A 98 3.03 4.40 -0.62
N VAL A 99 2.68 5.69 -0.77
CA VAL A 99 1.74 6.37 0.14
C VAL A 99 0.34 5.76 0.01
N GLY A 100 -0.16 5.61 -1.22
CA GLY A 100 -1.45 5.00 -1.50
C GLY A 100 -1.54 3.57 -0.98
N TRP A 101 -0.51 2.75 -1.22
CA TRP A 101 -0.44 1.40 -0.68
C TRP A 101 -0.45 1.39 0.85
N SER A 102 0.42 2.20 1.47
CA SER A 102 0.50 2.29 2.93
C SER A 102 -0.87 2.61 3.49
N VAL A 103 -1.46 3.74 3.09
CA VAL A 103 -2.79 4.23 3.49
C VAL A 103 -3.91 3.22 3.19
N GLY A 104 -3.78 2.41 2.14
CA GLY A 104 -4.70 1.33 1.84
C GLY A 104 -4.69 0.18 2.86
N ILE A 105 -3.55 -0.09 3.52
CA ILE A 105 -3.38 -1.19 4.49
C ILE A 105 -3.95 -0.83 5.87
N TRP A 106 -3.57 0.32 6.42
CA TRP A 106 -4.00 0.83 7.73
C TRP A 106 -5.20 1.78 7.72
N GLY A 107 -5.75 2.09 6.55
CA GLY A 107 -6.86 3.02 6.40
C GLY A 107 -8.14 2.59 7.13
N PRO A 108 -9.13 3.50 7.28
CA PRO A 108 -10.40 3.21 7.92
C PRO A 108 -11.10 2.00 7.29
N GLY A 109 -11.69 1.16 8.14
CA GLY A 109 -12.39 -0.06 7.73
C GLY A 109 -11.46 -1.22 7.33
N SER A 110 -10.14 -1.12 7.52
CA SER A 110 -9.23 -2.22 7.24
C SER A 110 -9.35 -3.33 8.30
N PRO A 111 -9.43 -4.60 7.89
CA PRO A 111 -9.58 -5.71 8.83
C PRO A 111 -8.28 -5.95 9.63
N ARG A 112 -8.42 -6.42 10.87
CA ARG A 112 -7.27 -6.58 11.80
C ARG A 112 -6.16 -7.48 11.25
N TRP A 113 -6.51 -8.53 10.49
CA TRP A 113 -5.52 -9.41 9.87
C TRP A 113 -4.63 -8.66 8.86
N MET A 114 -5.21 -7.71 8.13
CA MET A 114 -4.47 -6.90 7.14
C MET A 114 -3.48 -5.95 7.83
N LEU A 115 -3.85 -5.42 9.01
CA LEU A 115 -2.95 -4.60 9.84
C LEU A 115 -1.75 -5.40 10.34
N TRP A 116 -1.99 -6.62 10.84
CA TRP A 116 -0.91 -7.51 11.28
C TRP A 116 0.04 -7.87 10.14
N LEU A 117 -0.50 -8.22 8.96
CA LEU A 117 0.32 -8.49 7.78
C LEU A 117 1.07 -7.23 7.30
N GLY A 118 0.47 -6.05 7.40
CA GLY A 118 1.16 -4.78 7.15
C GLY A 118 2.39 -4.56 8.03
N ILE A 119 2.31 -4.92 9.33
CA ILE A 119 3.46 -4.87 10.25
C ILE A 119 4.55 -5.87 9.82
N VAL A 120 4.15 -7.08 9.41
CA VAL A 120 5.09 -8.10 8.91
C VAL A 120 5.82 -7.60 7.66
N VAL A 121 5.10 -7.05 6.67
CA VAL A 121 5.69 -6.47 5.46
C VAL A 121 6.60 -5.28 5.79
N GLY A 122 6.18 -4.38 6.69
CA GLY A 122 7.02 -3.26 7.10
C GLY A 122 8.31 -3.72 7.80
N THR A 123 8.24 -4.80 8.59
CA THR A 123 9.41 -5.39 9.26
C THR A 123 10.32 -6.09 8.23
N TRP A 124 9.75 -6.73 7.21
CA TRP A 124 10.48 -7.29 6.09
C TRP A 124 11.33 -6.23 5.38
N TYR A 125 10.77 -5.05 5.10
CA TYR A 125 11.51 -3.92 4.52
C TYR A 125 12.68 -3.44 5.38
N LEU A 126 12.51 -3.39 6.70
CA LEU A 126 13.62 -3.09 7.62
C LEU A 126 14.69 -4.18 7.60
N GLY A 127 14.28 -5.45 7.49
CA GLY A 127 15.17 -6.60 7.33
C GLY A 127 16.02 -6.51 6.07
N LEU A 128 15.42 -6.14 4.93
CA LEU A 128 16.15 -5.93 3.66
C LEU A 128 17.22 -4.85 3.80
N LEU A 129 16.91 -3.72 4.43
CA LEU A 129 17.89 -2.67 4.70
C LEU A 129 19.02 -3.20 5.60
N ALA A 130 18.69 -3.91 6.69
CA ALA A 130 19.69 -4.46 7.59
C ALA A 130 20.63 -5.47 6.91
N MET A 131 20.10 -6.33 6.03
CA MET A 131 20.89 -7.26 5.23
C MET A 131 21.79 -6.53 4.24
N ALA A 132 21.28 -5.50 3.56
CA ALA A 132 22.03 -4.69 2.62
C ALA A 132 23.19 -3.93 3.30
N LEU A 133 22.94 -3.37 4.48
CA LEU A 133 23.97 -2.72 5.31
C LEU A 133 25.06 -3.70 5.73
N ARG A 134 24.68 -4.92 6.16
CA ARG A 134 25.65 -5.98 6.49
C ARG A 134 26.49 -6.41 5.29
N ALA A 135 25.90 -6.41 4.09
CA ALA A 135 26.59 -6.73 2.86
C ALA A 135 27.44 -5.57 2.29
N GLY A 136 27.44 -4.40 2.94
CA GLY A 136 28.12 -3.19 2.44
C GLY A 136 27.48 -2.60 1.18
N ARG A 137 26.28 -3.04 0.80
CA ARG A 137 25.55 -2.58 -0.39
C ARG A 137 24.57 -1.49 0.00
N PHE A 138 25.07 -0.25 0.03
CA PHE A 138 24.24 0.91 0.29
C PHE A 138 23.58 1.39 -1.01
N VAL A 139 22.25 1.33 -1.06
CA VAL A 139 21.45 1.79 -2.21
C VAL A 139 20.35 2.69 -1.66
N GLU A 140 20.20 3.89 -2.22
CA GLU A 140 19.20 4.89 -1.79
C GLU A 140 17.77 4.31 -1.76
N ALA A 141 17.47 3.40 -2.69
CA ALA A 141 16.21 2.66 -2.75
C ALA A 141 15.90 1.87 -1.46
N ASN A 142 16.91 1.30 -0.80
CA ASN A 142 16.72 0.53 0.44
C ASN A 142 16.29 1.44 1.60
N ILE A 143 16.75 2.69 1.63
CA ILE A 143 16.32 3.68 2.63
C ILE A 143 14.88 4.07 2.39
N ALA A 144 14.51 4.36 1.14
CA ALA A 144 13.14 4.70 0.77
C ALA A 144 12.16 3.57 1.16
N ILE A 145 12.50 2.32 0.85
CA ILE A 145 11.71 1.14 1.22
C ILE A 145 11.61 0.99 2.75
N ALA A 146 12.71 1.19 3.48
CA ALA A 146 12.69 1.15 4.95
C ALA A 146 11.82 2.25 5.57
N VAL A 147 11.86 3.49 5.05
CA VAL A 147 11.01 4.59 5.50
C VAL A 147 9.53 4.26 5.30
N VAL A 148 9.17 3.69 4.14
CA VAL A 148 7.81 3.19 3.88
C VAL A 148 7.44 2.08 4.89
N GLY A 149 8.38 1.19 5.21
CA GLY A 149 8.21 0.15 6.22
C GLY A 149 7.90 0.69 7.61
N VAL A 150 8.69 1.66 8.10
CA VAL A 150 8.45 2.33 9.39
C VAL A 150 7.09 3.01 9.41
N PHE A 151 6.77 3.74 8.35
CA PHE A 151 5.50 4.45 8.24
C PHE A 151 4.30 3.49 8.28
N THR A 152 4.41 2.36 7.58
CA THR A 152 3.38 1.31 7.56
C THR A 152 3.22 0.65 8.93
N ILE A 153 4.32 0.33 9.62
CA ILE A 153 4.28 -0.26 10.98
C ILE A 153 3.59 0.70 11.95
N GLY A 154 4.10 1.93 12.06
CA GLY A 154 3.55 2.93 12.98
C GLY A 154 2.07 3.17 12.71
N GLY A 155 1.71 3.11 11.43
CA GLY A 155 0.35 3.26 11.03
C GLY A 155 -0.59 2.11 11.37
N CYS A 156 -0.16 0.88 11.15
CA CYS A 156 -0.92 -0.30 11.56
C CYS A 156 -1.12 -0.32 13.09
N ILE A 157 -0.08 0.05 13.86
CA ILE A 157 -0.15 0.16 15.33
C ILE A 157 -1.18 1.22 15.75
N TYR A 158 -1.15 2.41 15.14
CA TYR A 158 -2.11 3.47 15.44
C TYR A 158 -3.55 3.05 15.15
N SER A 159 -3.78 2.37 14.02
CA SER A 159 -5.10 1.87 13.63
C SER A 159 -5.62 0.80 14.60
N LEU A 160 -4.76 -0.16 15.00
CA LEU A 160 -5.08 -1.16 16.02
C LEU A 160 -5.41 -0.51 17.38
N TRP A 161 -4.61 0.46 17.81
CA TRP A 161 -4.83 1.18 19.07
C TRP A 161 -6.14 1.98 19.07
N ARG A 162 -6.46 2.65 17.97
CA ARG A 162 -7.74 3.36 17.80
C ARG A 162 -8.91 2.38 17.88
N ALA A 163 -8.83 1.23 17.21
CA ALA A 163 -9.88 0.22 17.25
C ALA A 163 -10.09 -0.35 18.66
N GLY A 164 -9.02 -0.53 19.45
CA GLY A 164 -9.11 -1.00 20.83
C GLY A 164 -9.73 0.01 21.80
N ARG A 165 -9.50 1.32 21.59
CA ARG A 165 -10.14 2.35 22.42
C ARG A 165 -11.64 2.47 22.16
N SER A 166 -12.07 2.35 20.90
CA SER A 166 -13.50 2.39 20.56
C SER A 166 -14.29 1.26 21.22
N THR A 167 -13.68 0.10 21.42
CA THR A 167 -14.32 -1.02 22.14
C THR A 167 -14.37 -0.82 23.65
N ALA A 168 -13.38 -0.15 24.24
CA ALA A 168 -13.31 0.09 25.69
C ALA A 168 -14.26 1.21 26.18
N VAL A 169 -14.66 2.13 25.30
CA VAL A 169 -15.62 3.21 25.63
C VAL A 169 -17.08 2.75 25.47
N ALA A 170 -17.31 1.62 24.79
CA ALA A 170 -18.65 1.07 24.53
C ALA A 170 -19.08 -0.01 25.55
N SER A 171 -18.23 -0.31 26.53
CA SER A 171 -18.46 -1.27 27.64
C SER A 171 -18.65 -0.53 28.95
#